data_AF-A0A956M3Q2-F1
#
_entry.id   AF-A0A956M3Q2-F1
#
_cell.length_a   1.000
_cell.length_b   1.000
_cell.length_c   1.000
_cell.angle_alpha   90.00
_cell.angle_beta   90.00
_cell.angle_gamma   90.00
#
_symmetry.space_group_name_H-M   'P 1'
#
loop_
_entity.id
_entity.type
_entity.pdbx_description
1 polymer ?
#
loop_
_entity_poly.entity_id
_entity_poly.type
_entity_poly.pdbx_seq_one_letter_code
_entity_poly.pdbx_strand_id
1 'polypeptide(L)'
;GSAAAAYCARAGLAAHVAMPKDAPQAIIDEVRNYGAELALVDGYIGDAGRLIAEGCREHGWFEMSTLKEPYRVEGKKTMGYELWEQLDGRLPDAILYPTGGGTGLIGMWKAFEELEEMGLIGSERPRMFAIQAEGCAPIVRAWEAGAERADPWQAPETIAPGIRVPGPFADDLILMALRESGGSAVAVADGSIVESMRE
;
A
#
# COMPACT_ATOMS: atom_id res chain seq x y z
N GLY A 1 8.52 7.22 1.23
CA GLY A 1 9.63 8.18 1.09
C GLY A 1 9.11 9.59 1.25
N SER A 2 8.62 10.21 0.17
CA SER A 2 8.27 11.64 0.13
C SER A 2 7.38 12.13 1.26
N ALA A 3 6.23 11.46 1.49
CA ALA A 3 5.30 11.88 2.54
C ALA A 3 5.97 11.89 3.93
N ALA A 4 6.66 10.80 4.30
CA ALA A 4 7.36 10.73 5.59
C ALA A 4 8.41 11.85 5.73
N ALA A 5 9.22 12.08 4.69
CA ALA A 5 10.19 13.17 4.67
C ALA A 5 9.53 14.54 4.88
N ALA A 6 8.43 14.81 4.19
CA ALA A 6 7.67 16.06 4.33
C ALA A 6 7.12 16.27 5.75
N TYR A 7 6.49 15.24 6.32
CA TYR A 7 5.93 15.31 7.68
C TYR A 7 7.02 15.42 8.75
N CYS A 8 8.16 14.72 8.61
CA CYS A 8 9.31 14.87 9.49
C CYS A 8 9.91 16.27 9.42
N ALA A 9 10.11 16.81 8.21
CA ALA A 9 10.60 18.18 8.02
C ALA A 9 9.68 19.21 8.69
N ARG A 10 8.35 19.05 8.53
CA ARG A 10 7.37 19.91 9.20
C ARG A 10 7.44 19.80 10.73
N ALA A 11 7.69 18.60 11.26
CA ALA A 11 7.79 18.33 12.69
C ALA A 11 9.16 18.67 13.29
N GLY A 12 10.16 19.04 12.47
CA GLY A 12 11.54 19.23 12.93
C GLY A 12 12.24 17.93 13.33
N LEU A 13 11.82 16.80 12.75
CA LEU A 13 12.39 15.47 12.99
C LEU A 13 13.31 15.07 11.83
N ALA A 14 14.37 14.31 12.15
CA ALA A 14 15.18 13.66 11.14
C ALA A 14 14.39 12.54 10.44
N ALA A 15 14.59 12.39 9.13
CA ALA A 15 14.02 11.31 8.34
C ALA A 15 15.14 10.57 7.61
N HIS A 16 15.24 9.26 7.86
CA HIS A 16 16.13 8.37 7.11
C HIS A 16 15.26 7.58 6.14
N VAL A 17 15.56 7.69 4.84
CA VAL A 17 14.79 7.07 3.78
C VAL A 17 15.71 6.23 2.91
N ALA A 18 15.34 4.98 2.68
CA ALA A 18 15.96 4.13 1.67
C ALA A 18 14.97 3.88 0.52
N MET A 19 15.47 3.87 -0.71
CA MET A 19 14.70 3.43 -1.88
C MET A 19 15.61 2.86 -2.98
N PRO A 20 15.08 2.05 -3.90
CA PRO A 20 15.81 1.59 -5.08
C PRO A 20 16.40 2.74 -5.91
N LYS A 21 17.56 2.53 -6.53
CA LYS A 21 18.18 3.48 -7.47
C LYS A 21 17.28 3.81 -8.67
N ASP A 22 16.40 2.89 -9.05
CA ASP A 22 15.46 3.03 -10.17
C ASP A 22 14.11 3.64 -9.75
N ALA A 23 13.98 4.11 -8.50
CA ALA A 23 12.80 4.86 -8.08
C ALA A 23 12.62 6.11 -8.96
N PRO A 24 11.38 6.55 -9.20
CA PRO A 24 11.12 7.75 -10.01
C PRO A 24 11.91 8.96 -9.52
N GLN A 25 12.57 9.67 -10.45
CA GLN A 25 13.43 10.81 -10.13
C GLN A 25 12.70 11.88 -9.31
N ALA A 26 11.43 12.14 -9.62
CA ALA A 26 10.60 13.08 -8.87
C ALA A 26 10.48 12.69 -7.37
N ILE A 27 10.37 11.39 -7.05
CA ILE A 27 10.27 10.90 -5.67
C ILE A 27 11.63 11.06 -4.96
N ILE A 28 12.74 10.78 -5.66
CA ILE A 28 14.10 10.99 -5.14
C ILE A 28 14.31 12.47 -4.80
N ASP A 29 13.93 13.36 -5.72
CA ASP A 29 14.09 14.80 -5.57
C ASP A 29 13.20 15.35 -4.45
N GLU A 30 11.95 14.92 -4.34
CA GLU A 30 11.06 15.28 -3.22
C GLU A 30 11.68 14.93 -1.88
N VAL A 31 12.15 13.69 -1.70
CA VAL A 31 12.76 13.25 -0.43
C VAL A 31 13.98 14.09 -0.07
N ARG A 32 14.83 14.41 -1.05
CA ARG A 32 16.00 15.28 -0.85
C ARG A 32 15.58 16.71 -0.52
N ASN A 33 14.59 17.25 -1.21
CA ASN A 33 14.11 18.62 -1.01
C ASN A 33 13.50 18.83 0.38
N TYR A 34 12.90 17.77 0.96
CA TYR A 34 12.45 17.79 2.34
C TYR A 34 13.57 17.57 3.38
N GLY A 35 14.82 17.43 2.94
CA GLY A 35 15.98 17.34 3.84
C GLY A 35 16.16 15.97 4.51
N ALA A 36 15.54 14.91 3.98
CA ALA A 36 15.75 13.57 4.51
C ALA A 36 17.13 13.00 4.10
N GLU A 37 17.70 12.19 4.99
CA GLU A 37 18.89 11.39 4.71
C GLU A 37 18.51 10.22 3.79
N LEU A 38 18.88 10.34 2.51
CA LEU A 38 18.49 9.40 1.47
C LEU A 38 19.62 8.40 1.15
N ALA A 39 19.33 7.11 1.32
CA ALA A 39 20.13 6.01 0.82
C ALA A 39 19.50 5.39 -0.44
N LEU A 40 20.27 5.30 -1.53
CA LEU A 40 19.84 4.60 -2.75
C LEU A 40 20.44 3.19 -2.78
N VAL A 41 19.58 2.18 -2.90
CA VAL A 41 20.00 0.77 -2.90
C VAL A 41 20.04 0.18 -4.31
N ASP A 42 21.01 -0.71 -4.53
CA ASP A 42 21.07 -1.55 -5.73
C ASP A 42 20.22 -2.80 -5.48
N GLY A 43 18.97 -2.78 -5.92
CA GLY A 43 17.97 -3.79 -5.61
C GLY A 43 16.54 -3.24 -5.63
N TYR A 44 15.63 -3.92 -4.95
CA TYR A 44 14.20 -3.64 -4.89
C TYR A 44 13.76 -3.01 -3.56
N ILE A 45 12.47 -2.69 -3.46
CA ILE A 45 11.88 -2.06 -2.26
C ILE A 45 12.09 -2.89 -0.98
N GLY A 46 12.16 -4.23 -1.10
CA GLY A 46 12.46 -5.11 0.03
C GLY A 46 13.88 -4.94 0.56
N ASP A 47 14.87 -4.71 -0.33
CA ASP A 47 16.26 -4.49 0.05
C ASP A 47 16.43 -3.13 0.74
N ALA A 48 15.71 -2.10 0.27
CA ALA A 48 15.62 -0.81 0.95
C ALA A 48 15.01 -0.96 2.36
N GLY A 49 13.98 -1.80 2.51
CA GLY A 49 13.38 -2.12 3.80
C GLY A 49 14.36 -2.80 4.76
N ARG A 50 15.21 -3.72 4.28
CA ARG A 50 16.24 -4.37 5.11
C ARG A 50 17.27 -3.37 5.64
N LEU A 51 17.73 -2.44 4.80
CA LEU A 51 18.66 -1.38 5.20
C LEU A 51 18.06 -0.49 6.32
N ILE A 52 16.79 -0.11 6.20
CA ILE A 52 16.09 0.66 7.25
C ILE A 52 15.95 -0.16 8.53
N ALA A 53 15.58 -1.44 8.45
CA ALA A 53 15.45 -2.30 9.61
C ALA A 53 16.79 -2.52 10.35
N GLU A 54 17.91 -2.54 9.63
CA GLU A 54 19.27 -2.51 10.21
C GLU A 54 19.52 -1.21 10.97
N GLY A 55 19.28 -0.06 10.34
CA GLY A 55 19.45 1.25 10.97
C GLY A 55 18.55 1.45 12.20
N CYS A 56 17.31 0.96 12.16
CA CYS A 56 16.41 0.98 13.33
C CYS A 56 16.99 0.20 14.51
N ARG A 57 17.61 -0.97 14.26
CA ARG A 57 18.24 -1.77 15.33
C ARG A 57 19.50 -1.11 15.88
N GLU A 58 20.28 -0.45 15.04
CA GLU A 58 21.54 0.19 15.44
C GLU A 58 21.33 1.51 16.18
N HIS A 59 20.41 2.35 15.68
CA HIS A 59 20.25 3.73 16.12
C HIS A 59 18.97 3.98 16.92
N GLY A 60 18.09 2.97 17.07
CA GLY A 60 16.83 3.11 17.80
C GLY A 60 15.78 3.96 17.07
N TRP A 61 15.83 4.03 15.74
CA TRP A 61 14.85 4.76 14.94
C TRP A 61 13.45 4.14 15.02
N PHE A 62 12.43 4.98 14.89
CA PHE A 62 11.05 4.52 14.76
C PHE A 62 10.78 4.05 13.33
N GLU A 63 10.47 2.77 13.15
CA GLU A 63 10.28 2.19 11.82
C GLU A 63 8.94 2.59 11.19
N MET A 64 9.01 3.42 10.15
CA MET A 64 7.87 3.86 9.35
C MET A 64 7.68 3.03 8.06
N SER A 65 8.16 1.79 8.00
CA SER A 65 7.89 0.91 6.87
C SER A 65 6.40 0.51 6.84
N THR A 66 5.88 0.21 5.66
CA THR A 66 4.45 -0.13 5.47
C THR A 66 3.99 -1.22 6.44
N LEU A 67 2.99 -0.91 7.27
CA LEU A 67 2.39 -1.82 8.27
C LEU A 67 3.35 -2.33 9.36
N LYS A 68 4.54 -1.73 9.51
CA LYS A 68 5.40 -1.93 10.70
C LYS A 68 5.01 -1.06 11.88
N GLU A 69 4.17 -0.06 11.63
CA GLU A 69 3.56 0.82 12.62
C GLU A 69 2.04 0.84 12.43
N PRO A 70 1.27 1.04 13.53
CA PRO A 70 -0.19 0.96 13.49
C PRO A 70 -0.87 2.22 12.93
N TYR A 71 -0.19 3.36 12.88
CA TYR A 71 -0.81 4.66 12.61
C TYR A 71 -1.15 4.86 11.14
N ARG A 72 -0.42 4.28 10.19
CA ARG A 72 -0.73 4.49 8.77
C ARG A 72 -1.92 3.71 8.27
N VAL A 73 -2.22 2.54 8.85
CA VAL A 73 -3.51 1.90 8.58
C VAL A 73 -4.64 2.74 9.15
N GLU A 74 -4.48 3.28 10.37
CA GLU A 74 -5.46 4.20 10.98
C GLU A 74 -5.61 5.53 10.23
N GLY A 75 -4.54 6.04 9.62
CA GLY A 75 -4.61 7.21 8.77
C GLY A 75 -5.22 6.91 7.40
N LYS A 76 -4.97 5.71 6.84
CA LYS A 76 -5.50 5.30 5.54
C LYS A 76 -6.96 4.86 5.62
N LYS A 77 -7.43 4.36 6.77
CA LYS A 77 -8.83 3.96 6.95
C LYS A 77 -9.79 5.13 6.79
N THR A 78 -9.33 6.37 7.00
CA THR A 78 -10.18 7.57 6.80
C THR A 78 -10.72 7.64 5.37
N MET A 79 -10.04 7.08 4.37
CA MET A 79 -10.58 6.97 3.01
C MET A 79 -11.94 6.25 2.99
N GLY A 80 -12.15 5.25 3.85
CA GLY A 80 -13.42 4.54 3.97
C GLY A 80 -14.52 5.39 4.62
N TYR A 81 -14.17 6.17 5.64
CA TYR A 81 -15.10 7.13 6.25
C TYR A 81 -15.45 8.26 5.28
N GLU A 82 -14.45 8.79 4.57
CA GLU A 82 -14.65 9.84 3.57
C GLU A 82 -15.57 9.36 2.45
N LEU A 83 -15.43 8.12 1.98
CA LEU A 83 -16.38 7.53 1.02
C LEU A 83 -17.81 7.47 1.57
N TRP A 84 -17.98 7.04 2.81
CA TRP A 84 -19.29 6.99 3.47
C TRP A 84 -19.92 8.38 3.60
N GLU A 85 -19.15 9.37 4.06
CA GLU A 85 -19.60 10.76 4.18
C GLU A 85 -19.96 11.37 2.82
N GLN A 86 -19.11 11.17 1.81
CA GLN A 86 -19.27 11.73 0.47
C GLN A 86 -20.40 11.09 -0.34
N LEU A 87 -20.86 9.89 0.06
CA LEU A 87 -21.98 9.18 -0.56
C LEU A 87 -23.27 9.27 0.28
N ASP A 88 -23.37 10.30 1.11
CA ASP A 88 -24.53 10.60 1.96
C ASP A 88 -24.91 9.45 2.89
N GLY A 89 -23.92 8.88 3.57
CA GLY A 89 -24.09 7.81 4.54
C GLY A 89 -24.25 6.41 3.92
N ARG A 90 -23.95 6.26 2.63
CA ARG A 90 -23.97 4.98 1.90
C ARG A 90 -22.57 4.54 1.53
N LEU A 91 -22.40 3.25 1.26
CA LEU A 91 -21.17 2.69 0.72
C LEU A 91 -21.36 2.30 -0.75
N PRO A 92 -20.28 2.29 -1.55
CA PRO A 92 -20.35 1.80 -2.93
C PRO A 92 -20.47 0.26 -2.95
N ASP A 93 -20.95 -0.29 -4.08
CA ASP A 93 -21.06 -1.76 -4.23
C ASP A 93 -19.69 -2.46 -4.32
N ALA A 94 -18.67 -1.74 -4.76
CA ALA A 94 -17.34 -2.27 -4.99
C ALA A 94 -16.26 -1.20 -4.84
N ILE A 95 -15.07 -1.63 -4.41
CA ILE A 95 -13.85 -0.83 -4.35
C ILE A 95 -12.78 -1.52 -5.19
N LEU A 96 -12.25 -0.82 -6.19
CA LEU A 96 -11.10 -1.27 -6.96
C LEU A 96 -9.87 -0.50 -6.48
N TYR A 97 -8.95 -1.20 -5.83
CA TYR A 97 -7.79 -0.57 -5.19
C TYR A 97 -6.47 -1.03 -5.84
N PRO A 98 -5.68 -0.11 -6.42
CA PRO A 98 -4.31 -0.39 -6.84
C PRO A 98 -3.46 -0.86 -5.64
N THR A 99 -3.00 -2.10 -5.70
CA THR A 99 -2.49 -2.83 -4.53
C THR A 99 -1.00 -3.14 -4.65
N GLY A 100 -0.18 -2.29 -4.03
CA GLY A 100 1.19 -2.64 -3.65
C GLY A 100 1.21 -3.34 -2.29
N GLY A 101 1.45 -2.56 -1.21
CA GLY A 101 1.42 -3.06 0.16
C GLY A 101 0.04 -3.18 0.81
N GLY A 102 -1.04 -2.81 0.11
CA GLY A 102 -2.43 -3.01 0.55
C GLY A 102 -2.95 -2.18 1.72
N THR A 103 -2.17 -1.27 2.31
CA THR A 103 -2.58 -0.50 3.51
C THR A 103 -3.91 0.25 3.34
N GLY A 104 -4.18 0.80 2.16
CA GLY A 104 -5.45 1.48 1.89
C GLY A 104 -6.64 0.53 1.82
N LEU A 105 -6.49 -0.61 1.15
CA LEU A 105 -7.49 -1.67 1.10
C LEU A 105 -7.81 -2.19 2.50
N ILE A 106 -6.78 -2.52 3.28
CA ILE A 106 -6.93 -2.99 4.67
C ILE A 106 -7.60 -1.90 5.52
N GLY A 107 -7.14 -0.65 5.39
CA GLY A 107 -7.71 0.48 6.12
C GLY A 107 -9.20 0.66 5.81
N MET A 108 -9.59 0.70 4.54
CA MET A 108 -11.00 0.84 4.17
C MET A 108 -11.86 -0.33 4.69
N TRP A 109 -11.37 -1.58 4.59
CA TRP A 109 -12.09 -2.73 5.13
C TRP A 109 -12.35 -2.59 6.63
N LYS A 110 -11.33 -2.19 7.40
CA LYS A 110 -11.44 -1.88 8.81
C LYS A 110 -12.42 -0.73 9.10
N ALA A 111 -12.40 0.33 8.30
CA ALA A 111 -13.32 1.46 8.47
C ALA A 111 -14.78 1.04 8.28
N PHE A 112 -15.07 0.18 7.30
CA PHE A 112 -16.42 -0.32 7.07
C PHE A 112 -16.89 -1.21 8.23
N GLU A 113 -16.01 -2.04 8.79
CA GLU A 113 -16.29 -2.80 10.01
C GLU A 113 -16.65 -1.88 11.18
N GLU A 114 -15.85 -0.84 11.43
CA GLU A 114 -16.10 0.11 12.52
C GLU A 114 -17.41 0.90 12.31
N LEU A 115 -17.73 1.30 11.08
CA LEU A 115 -19.01 1.97 10.77
C LEU A 115 -20.20 1.05 11.08
N GLU A 116 -20.08 -0.25 10.80
CA GLU A 116 -21.12 -1.23 11.13
C GLU A 116 -21.24 -1.43 12.65
N GLU A 117 -20.12 -1.60 13.35
CA GLU A 117 -20.09 -1.73 14.81
C GLU A 117 -20.69 -0.51 15.52
N MET A 118 -20.49 0.69 14.96
CA MET A 118 -21.09 1.93 15.45
C MET A 118 -22.59 2.07 15.09
N GLY A 119 -23.14 1.16 14.28
CA GLY A 119 -24.53 1.20 13.82
C GLY A 119 -24.82 2.31 12.80
N LEU A 120 -23.78 2.81 12.12
CA LEU A 120 -23.90 3.86 11.11
C LEU A 120 -24.21 3.31 9.71
N ILE A 121 -23.92 2.03 9.48
CA ILE A 121 -24.29 1.27 8.28
C ILE A 121 -24.87 -0.10 8.69
N GLY A 122 -25.49 -0.80 7.73
CA GLY A 122 -25.85 -2.21 7.90
C GLY A 122 -24.68 -3.15 7.61
N SER A 123 -24.95 -4.46 7.58
CA SER A 123 -23.94 -5.50 7.31
C SER A 123 -23.48 -5.59 5.86
N GLU A 124 -24.08 -4.81 4.95
CA GLU A 124 -23.70 -4.77 3.54
C GLU A 124 -22.47 -3.86 3.37
N ARG A 125 -21.31 -4.48 3.09
CA ARG A 125 -20.03 -3.81 2.85
C ARG A 125 -19.62 -3.94 1.37
N PRO A 126 -18.78 -3.02 0.84
CA PRO A 126 -18.31 -3.09 -0.54
C PRO A 126 -17.51 -4.36 -0.82
N ARG A 127 -17.66 -4.93 -2.01
CA ARG A 127 -16.74 -5.95 -2.53
C ARG A 127 -15.37 -5.33 -2.77
N MET A 128 -14.31 -5.93 -2.22
CA MET A 128 -12.96 -5.38 -2.32
C MET A 128 -12.19 -6.04 -3.47
N PHE A 129 -11.57 -5.25 -4.34
CA PHE A 129 -10.77 -5.75 -5.45
C PHE A 129 -9.32 -5.26 -5.36
N ALA A 130 -8.38 -6.20 -5.31
CA ALA A 130 -6.95 -5.90 -5.38
C ALA A 130 -6.49 -5.87 -6.84
N ILE A 131 -6.05 -4.72 -7.32
CA ILE A 131 -5.57 -4.54 -8.69
C ILE A 131 -4.04 -4.44 -8.67
N GLN A 132 -3.35 -5.36 -9.36
CA GLN A 132 -1.89 -5.38 -9.47
C GLN A 132 -1.43 -5.33 -10.92
N ALA A 133 -0.18 -4.93 -11.16
CA ALA A 133 0.43 -5.02 -12.49
C ALA A 133 0.87 -6.47 -12.75
N GLU A 134 0.70 -6.97 -13.98
CA GLU A 134 1.07 -8.35 -14.37
C GLU A 134 2.52 -8.71 -14.01
N GLY A 135 3.46 -7.78 -14.19
CA GLY A 135 4.87 -8.00 -13.88
C GLY A 135 5.22 -7.92 -12.39
N CYS A 136 4.23 -7.70 -11.50
CA CYS A 136 4.39 -7.76 -10.04
C CYS A 136 3.03 -8.04 -9.35
N ALA A 137 2.50 -9.26 -9.48
CA ALA A 137 1.16 -9.63 -9.00
C ALA A 137 1.13 -10.75 -7.93
N PRO A 138 1.86 -10.63 -6.80
CA PRO A 138 1.93 -11.68 -5.78
C PRO A 138 0.58 -12.00 -5.11
N ILE A 139 -0.28 -11.00 -4.89
CA ILE A 139 -1.60 -11.20 -4.29
C ILE A 139 -2.54 -11.89 -5.27
N VAL A 140 -2.49 -11.53 -6.55
CA VAL A 140 -3.29 -12.21 -7.60
C VAL A 140 -2.92 -13.68 -7.67
N ARG A 141 -1.62 -13.99 -7.70
CA ARG A 141 -1.13 -15.39 -7.69
C ARG A 141 -1.61 -16.16 -6.46
N ALA A 142 -1.51 -15.55 -5.27
CA ALA A 142 -1.94 -16.18 -4.03
C ALA A 142 -3.46 -16.42 -3.99
N TRP A 143 -4.24 -15.44 -4.46
CA TRP A 143 -5.69 -15.53 -4.58
C TRP A 143 -6.13 -16.67 -5.49
N GLU A 144 -5.58 -16.75 -6.70
CA GLU A 144 -5.87 -17.82 -7.67
C GLU A 144 -5.49 -19.21 -7.16
N ALA A 145 -4.41 -19.30 -6.38
CA ALA A 145 -3.97 -20.55 -5.75
C ALA A 145 -4.78 -20.92 -4.49
N GLY A 146 -5.68 -20.04 -4.00
CA GLY A 146 -6.37 -20.22 -2.73
C GLY A 146 -5.45 -20.21 -1.51
N ALA A 147 -4.27 -19.59 -1.62
CA ALA A 147 -3.25 -19.58 -0.58
C ALA A 147 -3.55 -18.54 0.51
N GLU A 148 -3.20 -18.82 1.77
CA GLU A 148 -3.35 -17.86 2.87
C GLU A 148 -2.29 -16.75 2.86
N ARG A 149 -1.17 -16.99 2.17
CA ARG A 149 -0.01 -16.11 2.09
C ARG A 149 0.47 -16.03 0.65
N ALA A 150 1.08 -14.91 0.30
CA ALA A 150 1.69 -14.67 -0.99
C ALA A 150 3.19 -14.96 -0.95
N ASP A 151 3.65 -15.79 -1.89
CA ASP A 151 5.07 -15.94 -2.13
C ASP A 151 5.65 -14.68 -2.78
N PRO A 152 6.85 -14.22 -2.37
CA PRO A 152 7.47 -13.05 -2.97
C PRO A 152 7.66 -13.18 -4.48
N TRP A 153 7.23 -12.16 -5.22
CA TRP A 153 7.40 -12.08 -6.66
C TRP A 153 8.88 -11.92 -7.04
N GLN A 154 9.32 -12.68 -8.02
CA GLN A 154 10.70 -12.66 -8.51
C GLN A 154 10.83 -11.66 -9.66
N ALA A 155 11.91 -10.86 -9.65
CA ALA A 155 12.21 -9.84 -10.66
C ALA A 155 10.99 -8.94 -11.01
N PRO A 156 10.44 -8.19 -10.04
CA PRO A 156 9.26 -7.38 -10.26
C PRO A 156 9.54 -6.24 -11.25
N GLU A 157 8.75 -6.18 -12.32
CA GLU A 157 8.89 -5.17 -13.39
C GLU A 157 7.51 -4.59 -13.72
N THR A 158 7.39 -3.27 -13.69
CA THR A 158 6.19 -2.55 -14.14
C THR A 158 6.48 -1.06 -14.23
N ILE A 159 5.77 -0.36 -15.11
CA ILE A 159 5.73 1.11 -15.17
C ILE A 159 5.07 1.76 -13.94
N ALA A 160 4.40 0.99 -13.09
CA ALA A 160 3.62 1.48 -11.94
C ALA A 160 4.40 1.28 -10.62
N PRO A 161 5.37 2.16 -10.28
CA PRO A 161 6.30 1.96 -9.17
C PRO A 161 5.60 1.91 -7.80
N GLY A 162 4.46 2.58 -7.66
CA GLY A 162 3.68 2.61 -6.41
C GLY A 162 3.07 1.25 -6.02
N ILE A 163 2.86 0.36 -6.99
CA ILE A 163 2.31 -0.99 -6.78
C ILE A 163 3.34 -2.10 -7.06
N ARG A 164 4.59 -1.76 -7.39
CA ARG A 164 5.71 -2.69 -7.58
C ARG A 164 6.24 -3.21 -6.24
N VAL A 165 5.40 -3.98 -5.53
CA VAL A 165 5.70 -4.56 -4.20
C VAL A 165 5.69 -6.08 -4.30
N PRO A 166 6.87 -6.74 -4.38
CA PRO A 166 6.93 -8.18 -4.62
C PRO A 166 6.49 -9.03 -3.43
N GLY A 167 6.61 -8.52 -2.20
CA GLY A 167 6.21 -9.22 -0.98
C GLY A 167 5.51 -8.27 0.00
N PRO A 168 4.19 -8.06 -0.13
CA PRO A 168 3.43 -7.25 0.83
C PRO A 168 3.51 -7.85 2.24
N PHE A 169 3.76 -7.02 3.25
CA PHE A 169 3.97 -7.50 4.63
C PHE A 169 2.71 -8.11 5.28
N ALA A 170 1.54 -7.56 4.97
CA ALA A 170 0.24 -8.03 5.47
C ALA A 170 -0.63 -8.57 4.32
N ASP A 171 -0.01 -9.42 3.50
CA ASP A 171 -0.65 -10.16 2.42
C ASP A 171 -1.86 -10.97 2.89
N ASP A 172 -1.76 -11.57 4.07
CA ASP A 172 -2.85 -12.27 4.76
C ASP A 172 -4.08 -11.39 4.97
N LEU A 173 -3.90 -10.16 5.48
CA LEU A 173 -5.00 -9.23 5.71
C LEU A 173 -5.65 -8.75 4.40
N ILE A 174 -4.87 -8.60 3.33
CA ILE A 174 -5.40 -8.30 2.00
C ILE A 174 -6.28 -9.46 1.54
N LEU A 175 -5.75 -10.69 1.55
CA LEU A 175 -6.46 -11.88 1.10
C LEU A 175 -7.74 -12.13 1.92
N MET A 176 -7.68 -11.93 3.24
CA MET A 176 -8.84 -11.99 4.13
C MET A 176 -9.93 -11.01 3.70
N ALA A 177 -9.60 -9.72 3.53
CA ALA A 177 -10.56 -8.71 3.09
C ALA A 177 -11.18 -9.03 1.72
N LEU A 178 -10.41 -9.59 0.77
CA LEU A 178 -10.94 -10.05 -0.51
C LEU A 178 -11.96 -11.18 -0.34
N ARG A 179 -11.67 -12.17 0.52
CA ARG A 179 -12.56 -13.32 0.78
C ARG A 179 -13.84 -12.90 1.49
N GLU A 180 -13.71 -12.17 2.59
CA GLU A 180 -14.84 -11.76 3.43
C GLU A 180 -15.78 -10.82 2.69
N SER A 181 -15.24 -9.93 1.85
CA SER A 181 -16.04 -9.03 1.04
C SER A 181 -16.70 -9.68 -0.19
N GLY A 182 -16.35 -10.93 -0.54
CA GLY A 182 -16.79 -11.56 -1.78
C GLY A 182 -16.22 -10.91 -3.04
N GLY A 183 -15.03 -10.30 -2.91
CA GLY A 183 -14.29 -9.63 -3.98
C GLY A 183 -13.33 -10.56 -4.73
N SER A 184 -12.28 -9.98 -5.34
CA SER A 184 -11.27 -10.74 -6.11
C SER A 184 -9.95 -9.98 -6.25
N ALA A 185 -8.92 -10.64 -6.78
CA ALA A 185 -7.69 -10.01 -7.23
C ALA A 185 -7.58 -10.06 -8.76
N VAL A 186 -7.07 -9.01 -9.39
CA VAL A 186 -6.92 -8.89 -10.85
C VAL A 186 -5.54 -8.32 -11.20
N ALA A 187 -4.87 -8.96 -12.15
CA ALA A 187 -3.65 -8.43 -12.76
C ALA A 187 -3.99 -7.67 -14.05
N VAL A 188 -3.31 -6.55 -14.28
CA VAL A 188 -3.50 -5.70 -15.46
C VAL A 188 -2.15 -5.46 -16.14
N ALA A 189 -2.13 -5.58 -17.47
CA ALA A 189 -0.95 -5.31 -18.28
C ALA A 189 -0.56 -3.83 -18.23
N ASP A 190 0.74 -3.54 -18.22
CA ASP A 190 1.26 -2.16 -18.24
C ASP A 190 0.72 -1.33 -19.42
N GLY A 191 0.52 -1.96 -20.58
CA GLY A 191 -0.10 -1.31 -21.74
C GLY A 191 -1.50 -0.78 -21.45
N SER A 192 -2.33 -1.58 -20.77
CA SER A 192 -3.68 -1.16 -20.35
C SER A 192 -3.64 -0.10 -19.25
N ILE A 193 -2.66 -0.14 -18.34
CA ILE A 193 -2.46 0.93 -17.35
C ILE A 193 -2.22 2.27 -18.06
N VAL A 194 -1.38 2.31 -19.11
CA VAL A 194 -1.12 3.54 -19.89
C VAL A 194 -2.35 3.97 -20.67
N GLU A 195 -3.04 3.04 -21.30
CA GLU A 195 -4.24 3.33 -22.09
C GLU A 195 -5.31 4.01 -21.22
N SER A 196 -5.62 3.46 -20.04
CA SER A 196 -6.59 4.03 -19.11
C SER A 196 -6.20 5.38 -18.51
N MET A 197 -4.90 5.76 -18.51
CA MET A 197 -4.48 7.10 -18.08
C MET A 197 -4.75 8.19 -19.14
N ARG A 198 -5.06 7.80 -20.38
CA ARG A 198 -5.28 8.73 -21.50
C ARG A 198 -6.76 8.98 -21.80
N GLU A 199 -7.64 8.11 -21.31
CA GLU A 199 -9.10 8.26 -21.40
C GLU A 199 -9.60 9.35 -20.45
#